data_AF-A0A7J9XVQ4-F1
#
_entry.id   AF-A0A7J9XVQ4-F1
#
_cell.length_a   1.000
_cell.length_b   1.000
_cell.length_c   1.000
_cell.angle_alpha   90.00
_cell.angle_beta   90.00
_cell.angle_gamma   90.00
#
_symmetry.space_group_name_H-M   'P 1'
#
loop_
_entity.id
_entity.type
_entity.pdbx_description
1 polymer ?
#
loop_
_entity_poly.entity_id
_entity_poly.type
_entity_poly.pdbx_seq_one_letter_code
_entity_poly.pdbx_strand_id
1 'polypeptide(L)' 'MGMAAILAGMPDMWRTALDDHVPDQNGRCQACRDSSGASADWPCLAREVAEEAKYIHDGGLPGTFTGRHARQ' A
#
# COMPACT_ATOMS: atom_id res chain seq x y z
N MET A 1 -8.82 6.81 -13.40
CA MET A 1 -7.92 5.65 -13.24
C MET A 1 -7.20 5.80 -11.91
N GLY A 2 -7.32 4.82 -11.01
CA GLY A 2 -6.74 4.89 -9.66
C GLY A 2 -5.23 4.62 -9.66
N MET A 3 -4.52 5.15 -8.65
CA MET A 3 -3.06 5.01 -8.53
C MET A 3 -2.61 3.54 -8.51
N ALA A 4 -3.39 2.63 -7.91
CA ALA A 4 -3.08 1.21 -7.88
C ALA A 4 -3.05 0.56 -9.27
N ALA A 5 -3.94 0.97 -10.19
CA ALA A 5 -3.95 0.43 -11.55
C ALA A 5 -2.72 0.87 -12.37
N ILE A 6 -2.20 2.08 -12.12
CA ILE A 6 -0.96 2.56 -12.72
C ILE A 6 0.22 1.77 -12.14
N LEU A 7 0.28 1.64 -10.82
CA LEU A 7 1.31 0.87 -10.12
C LEU A 7 1.31 -0.61 -10.53
N ALA A 8 0.15 -1.22 -10.82
CA ALA A 8 0.06 -2.62 -11.25
C ALA A 8 0.89 -2.92 -12.52
N GLY A 9 1.05 -1.92 -13.40
CA GLY A 9 1.94 -1.99 -14.57
C GLY A 9 3.43 -1.83 -14.26
N MET A 10 3.78 -1.50 -13.01
CA MET A 10 5.13 -1.23 -12.51
C MET A 10 5.47 -2.10 -11.30
N PRO A 11 5.78 -3.39 -11.50
CA PRO A 11 5.82 -4.33 -10.41
C PRO A 11 6.96 -4.13 -9.42
N ASP A 12 8.06 -3.52 -9.84
CA ASP A 12 9.16 -3.21 -8.94
C ASP A 12 8.79 -2.11 -7.93
N MET A 13 7.91 -1.17 -8.30
CA MET A 13 7.47 -0.10 -7.40
C MET A 13 6.58 -0.63 -6.29
N TRP A 14 5.53 -1.40 -6.62
CA TRP A 14 4.66 -1.93 -5.57
C TRP A 14 5.38 -3.00 -4.74
N ARG A 15 6.31 -3.80 -5.29
CA ARG A 15 7.12 -4.72 -4.50
C ARG A 15 7.96 -3.99 -3.46
N THR A 16 8.69 -2.97 -3.89
CA THR A 16 9.50 -2.13 -2.98
C THR A 16 8.63 -1.48 -1.91
N ALA A 17 7.46 -0.95 -2.28
CA ALA A 17 6.53 -0.37 -1.32
C ALA A 17 6.00 -1.41 -0.31
N LEU A 18 5.74 -2.65 -0.73
CA LEU A 18 5.36 -3.73 0.19
C LEU A 18 6.50 -4.08 1.15
N ASP A 19 7.75 -4.11 0.69
CA ASP A 19 8.91 -4.44 1.51
C ASP A 19 9.28 -3.31 2.49
N ASP A 20 9.18 -2.05 2.07
CA ASP A 20 9.50 -0.89 2.89
C ASP A 20 8.41 -0.60 3.93
N HIS A 21 7.14 -0.67 3.52
CA HIS A 21 6.02 -0.41 4.42
C HIS A 21 5.66 -1.67 5.20
N VAL A 22 6.36 -1.92 6.30
CA VAL A 22 6.10 -3.01 7.26
C VAL A 22 5.61 -2.50 8.62
N PRO A 23 4.86 -3.30 9.40
CA PRO A 23 4.41 -2.90 10.72
C PRO A 23 5.59 -2.84 11.70
N ASP A 24 5.53 -1.89 12.63
CA ASP A 24 6.41 -1.78 13.79
C ASP A 24 5.81 -2.49 15.01
N GLN A 25 6.57 -2.55 16.10
CA GLN A 25 6.14 -3.21 17.35
C GLN A 25 4.91 -2.55 17.99
N ASN A 26 4.55 -1.33 17.59
CA ASN A 26 3.41 -0.57 18.10
C ASN A 26 2.21 -0.61 17.13
N GLY A 27 2.25 -1.42 16.08
CA GLY A 27 1.18 -1.49 15.07
C GLY A 27 1.11 -0.26 14.15
N ARG A 28 2.24 0.42 13.92
CA ARG A 28 2.37 1.54 12.98
C ARG A 28 3.28 1.19 11.82
N CYS A 29 3.19 1.90 10.71
CA CYS A 29 4.11 1.67 9.59
C CYS A 29 5.50 2.26 9.87
N GLN A 30 6.55 1.45 9.74
CA GLN A 30 7.94 1.88 9.93
C GLN A 30 8.39 2.91 8.89
N ALA A 31 8.10 2.67 7.60
CA ALA A 31 8.49 3.59 6.52
C ALA A 31 7.71 4.92 6.51
N CYS A 32 6.53 4.99 7.14
CA CYS A 32 5.79 6.25 7.26
C CYS A 32 6.27 7.12 8.41
N ARG A 33 7.34 6.72 9.12
CA ARG A 33 7.88 7.51 10.23
C ARG A 33 8.53 8.77 9.70
N ASP A 34 7.98 9.92 10.05
CA ASP A 34 8.56 11.22 9.70
C ASP A 34 9.62 11.67 10.72
N SER A 35 10.31 12.77 10.41
CA SER A 35 11.35 13.36 11.28
C SER A 35 10.81 13.90 12.60
N SER A 36 9.50 14.05 12.75
CA SER A 36 8.82 14.42 14.00
C SER A 36 8.48 13.19 14.87
N GLY A 37 8.69 11.97 14.33
CA GLY A 37 8.38 10.71 15.00
C GLY A 37 6.91 10.26 14.84
N ALA A 38 6.10 10.99 14.07
CA ALA A 38 4.76 10.54 13.72
C ALA A 38 4.86 9.40 12.70
N SER A 39 3.98 8.42 12.80
CA SER A 39 3.91 7.29 11.87
C SER A 39 2.46 6.98 11.58
N ALA A 40 2.16 6.64 10.33
CA ALA A 40 0.81 6.23 9.96
C ALA A 40 0.41 4.92 10.65
N ASP A 41 -0.87 4.79 10.99
CA ASP A 41 -1.42 3.54 11.52
C ASP A 41 -1.30 2.42 10.48
N TRP A 42 -0.97 1.22 10.94
CA TRP A 42 -0.93 0.04 10.10
C TRP A 42 -2.34 -0.48 9.80
N PRO A 43 -2.65 -0.94 8.57
CA PRO A 43 -1.84 -0.88 7.35
C PRO A 43 -1.86 0.51 6.70
N CYS A 44 -0.74 1.17 6.47
CA CYS A 44 -0.77 2.55 5.94
C CYS A 44 -1.29 2.62 4.49
N LEU A 45 -1.79 3.79 4.06
CA LEU A 45 -2.34 4.00 2.72
C LEU A 45 -1.41 3.51 1.60
N ALA A 46 -0.10 3.78 1.71
CA ALA A 46 0.90 3.35 0.72
C ALA A 46 0.97 1.82 0.58
N ARG A 47 0.91 1.10 1.70
CA ARG A 47 0.87 -0.36 1.75
C ARG A 47 -0.39 -0.87 1.07
N GLU A 48 -1.54 -0.30 1.38
CA GLU A 48 -2.82 -0.76 0.82
C GLU A 48 -2.90 -0.53 -0.70
N VAL A 49 -2.39 0.61 -1.19
CA VAL A 49 -2.30 0.89 -2.64
C VAL A 49 -1.35 -0.11 -3.33
N ALA A 50 -0.24 -0.46 -2.69
CA ALA A 50 0.69 -1.47 -3.21
C ALA A 50 0.06 -2.88 -3.22
N GLU A 51 -0.75 -3.22 -2.22
CA GLU A 51 -1.50 -4.48 -2.18
C GLU A 51 -2.58 -4.54 -3.26
N GLU A 52 -3.29 -3.44 -3.51
CA GLU A 52 -4.24 -3.36 -4.64
C GLU A 52 -3.49 -3.47 -5.98
N ALA A 53 -2.35 -2.81 -6.13
CA ALA A 53 -1.54 -2.90 -7.35
C ALA A 53 -1.08 -4.35 -7.62
N LYS A 54 -0.64 -5.07 -6.58
CA LYS A 54 -0.33 -6.50 -6.67
C LYS A 54 -1.58 -7.31 -7.05
N TYR A 55 -2.72 -7.06 -6.41
CA TYR A 55 -3.97 -7.76 -6.71
C TYR A 55 -4.39 -7.57 -8.17
N ILE A 56 -4.31 -6.34 -8.70
CA ILE A 56 -4.60 -6.05 -10.11
C ILE A 56 -3.59 -6.74 -11.03
N HIS A 57 -2.30 -6.71 -10.68
CA HIS A 57 -1.24 -7.39 -11.42
C HIS A 57 -1.49 -8.90 -11.54
N ASP A 58 -1.98 -9.52 -10.45
CA ASP A 58 -2.32 -10.95 -10.39
C ASP A 58 -3.64 -11.29 -11.12
N GLY A 59 -4.29 -10.31 -11.78
CA GLY A 59 -5.52 -10.50 -12.57
C GLY A 59 -6.80 -10.02 -11.87
N GLY A 60 -6.67 -9.37 -10.72
CA GLY A 60 -7.77 -8.70 -10.04
C GLY A 60 -8.29 -7.46 -10.79
N LEU A 61 -9.54 -7.08 -10.54
CA LEU A 61 -10.11 -5.87 -11.12
C LEU A 61 -9.87 -4.64 -10.21
N PRO A 62 -9.53 -3.47 -10.77
CA PRO A 62 -9.38 -2.25 -9.97
C PRO A 62 -10.67 -1.93 -9.19
N GLY A 63 -10.55 -1.54 -7.92
CA GLY A 63 -11.69 -1.20 -7.07
C GLY A 63 -12.48 -2.39 -6.49
N THR A 64 -12.10 -3.64 -6.79
CA THR A 64 -12.66 -4.83 -6.11
C THR A 64 -11.80 -5.31 -4.94
N PHE A 65 -10.65 -4.67 -4.72
CA PHE A 65 -9.81 -4.91 -3.56
C PHE A 65 -10.51 -4.45 -2.27
N THR A 66 -10.40 -5.20 -1.17
CA THR A 66 -11.18 -4.95 0.06
C THR A 66 -10.45 -4.09 1.11
N GLY A 67 -9.34 -3.45 0.74
CA GLY A 67 -8.57 -2.53 1.60
C GLY A 67 -9.36 -1.28 2.02
N ARG A 68 -8.90 -0.58 3.06
CA ARG A 68 -9.52 0.65 3.60
C ARG A 68 -9.66 1.72 2.54
N HIS A 69 -8.71 1.84 1.60
CA HIS A 69 -8.77 2.85 0.55
C HIS A 69 -9.77 2.54 -0.56
N ALA A 70 -10.23 1.29 -0.69
CA ALA A 70 -11.27 0.90 -1.64
C ALA A 70 -12.70 1.27 -1.17
N ARG A 71 -12.85 1.73 0.08
CA ARG A 71 -14.13 2.17 0.66
C ARG A 71 -14.36 3.69 0.59
N GLN A 72 -13.48 4.44 -0.08
CA GLN A 72 -13.54 5.90 -0.17
C GLN A 72 -14.04 6.37 -1.54
#